data_AF-A0A955XUQ7-F1
#
_entry.id   AF-A0A955XUQ7-F1
#
_cell.length_a   1.000
_cell.length_b   1.000
_cell.length_c   1.000
_cell.angle_alpha   90.00
_cell.angle_beta   90.00
_cell.angle_gamma   90.00
#
_symmetry.space_group_name_H-M   'P 1'
#
loop_
_entity.id
_entity.type
_entity.pdbx_description
1 polymer ?
#
loop_
_entity_poly.entity_id
_entity_poly.type
_entity_poly.pdbx_seq_one_letter_code
_entity_poly.pdbx_strand_id
1 'polypeptide(L)' 'EILRELSVSDKIKAALCDGAGREGAVLETVKALENGNWAALDGLISELGIDAAQIPTIYKRSVNWANETLRLAS' A
#
# COMPACT_ATOMS: atom_id res chain seq x y z
N GLU A 1 8.86 -17.42 1.17
CA GLU A 1 9.99 -17.79 0.31
C GLU A 1 9.94 -17.08 -1.05
N ILE A 2 8.86 -17.25 -1.83
CA ILE A 2 8.65 -16.67 -3.19
C ILE A 2 8.89 -15.15 -3.30
N LEU A 3 8.48 -14.35 -2.31
CA LEU A 3 8.60 -12.89 -2.37
C LEU A 3 10.06 -12.37 -2.40
N ARG A 4 11.02 -13.14 -1.89
CA ARG A 4 12.44 -12.72 -1.82
C ARG A 4 13.15 -12.82 -3.18
N GLU A 5 12.64 -13.68 -4.06
CA GLU A 5 13.19 -13.98 -5.38
C GLU A 5 12.74 -12.98 -6.46
N LEU A 6 11.74 -12.14 -6.16
CA LEU A 6 11.28 -11.09 -7.06
C LEU A 6 12.38 -10.04 -7.29
N SER A 7 12.57 -9.63 -8.55
CA SER A 7 13.42 -8.50 -8.94
C SER A 7 12.74 -7.17 -8.63
N VAL A 8 12.52 -6.91 -7.34
CA VAL A 8 12.01 -5.65 -6.80
C VAL A 8 13.05 -5.00 -5.91
N SER A 9 12.91 -3.69 -5.68
CA SER A 9 13.85 -2.96 -4.82
C SER A 9 13.82 -3.49 -3.38
N ASP A 10 14.93 -3.31 -2.65
CA ASP A 10 15.05 -3.78 -1.26
C ASP A 10 13.98 -3.16 -0.35
N LYS A 11 13.55 -1.93 -0.62
CA LYS A 11 12.46 -1.26 0.11
C LYS A 11 11.13 -2.00 -0.05
N ILE A 12 10.83 -2.46 -1.27
CA ILE A 12 9.63 -3.24 -1.56
C ILE A 12 9.74 -4.63 -0.93
N LYS A 13 10.93 -5.26 -0.95
CA LYS A 13 11.14 -6.54 -0.24
C LYS A 13 10.91 -6.40 1.27
N ALA A 14 11.46 -5.36 1.89
CA ALA A 14 11.31 -5.08 3.32
C ALA A 14 9.84 -4.80 3.69
N ALA A 15 9.12 -4.05 2.85
CA ALA A 15 7.68 -3.84 3.04
C ALA A 15 6.87 -5.14 2.96
N LEU A 16 7.13 -5.98 1.96
CA LEU A 16 6.37 -7.20 1.72
C LEU A 16 6.70 -8.32 2.72
N CYS A 17 7.96 -8.45 3.15
CA CYS A 17 8.40 -9.50 4.07
C CYS A 17 8.22 -9.10 5.53
N ASP A 18 8.59 -7.87 5.86
CA ASP A 18 8.80 -7.44 7.26
C ASP A 18 7.87 -6.30 7.66
N GLY A 19 7.02 -5.80 6.76
CA GLY A 19 6.15 -4.65 7.02
C GLY A 19 6.92 -3.35 7.28
N ALA A 20 8.20 -3.30 6.88
CA ALA A 20 9.11 -2.25 7.30
C ALA A 20 9.15 -1.06 6.33
N GLY A 21 9.51 0.10 6.88
CA GLY A 21 9.73 1.33 6.12
C GLY A 21 8.44 1.98 5.61
N ARG A 22 8.62 3.01 4.79
CA ARG A 22 7.50 3.81 4.28
C ARG A 22 6.57 2.98 3.40
N GLU A 23 7.12 2.10 2.59
CA GLU A 23 6.38 1.20 1.71
C GLU A 23 5.56 0.17 2.53
N GLY A 24 6.08 -0.28 3.67
CA GLY A 24 5.35 -1.11 4.64
C GLY A 24 4.17 -0.38 5.26
N ALA A 25 4.38 0.87 5.72
CA ALA A 25 3.31 1.71 6.25
C ALA A 25 2.21 1.98 5.20
N VAL A 26 2.57 2.17 3.92
CA VAL A 26 1.59 2.28 2.82
C VAL A 26 0.79 0.99 2.68
N LEU A 27 1.44 -0.18 2.71
CA LEU A 27 0.77 -1.48 2.61
C LEU A 27 -0.21 -1.69 3.78
N GLU A 28 0.20 -1.39 5.01
CA GLU A 28 -0.66 -1.50 6.20
C GLU A 28 -1.81 -0.50 6.17
N THR A 29 -1.60 0.69 5.61
CA THR A 29 -2.68 1.69 5.42
C THR A 29 -3.78 1.13 4.51
N VAL A 30 -3.41 0.49 3.40
CA VAL A 30 -4.37 -0.13 2.48
C VAL A 30 -5.11 -1.29 3.15
N LYS A 31 -4.39 -2.17 3.86
CA LYS A 31 -5.01 -3.27 4.61
C LYS A 31 -6.00 -2.76 5.66
N ALA A 32 -5.64 -1.71 6.41
CA ALA A 32 -6.52 -1.11 7.41
C ALA A 32 -7.78 -0.52 6.77
N LEU A 33 -7.64 0.18 5.63
CA LEU A 33 -8.74 0.72 4.84
C LEU A 33 -9.69 -0.39 4.37
N GLU A 34 -9.16 -1.45 3.74
CA GLU A 34 -9.96 -2.54 3.17
C GLU A 34 -10.69 -3.36 4.25
N ASN A 35 -10.09 -3.52 5.44
CA ASN A 35 -10.70 -4.23 6.56
C ASN A 35 -11.61 -3.35 7.42
N GLY A 36 -11.76 -2.05 7.11
CA GLY A 36 -12.54 -1.10 7.92
C GLY A 36 -11.95 -0.87 9.33
N ASN A 37 -10.64 -1.06 9.50
CA ASN A 37 -9.96 -0.80 10.76
C ASN A 37 -9.60 0.70 10.88
N TRP A 38 -10.60 1.52 11.15
CA TRP A 38 -10.47 2.99 11.18
C TRP A 38 -9.48 3.49 12.25
N ALA A 39 -9.42 2.82 13.41
CA ALA A 39 -8.51 3.20 14.48
C ALA A 39 -7.03 3.04 14.08
N ALA A 40 -6.70 1.96 13.36
CA ALA A 40 -5.35 1.79 12.81
C ALA A 40 -5.08 2.74 11.63
N LEU A 41 -6.08 2.96 10.79
CA LEU A 41 -5.96 3.81 9.61
C LEU A 41 -5.56 5.24 9.97
N ASP A 42 -6.20 5.85 10.97
CA ASP A 42 -5.94 7.24 11.37
C ASP A 42 -4.48 7.46 11.83
N GLY A 43 -3.90 6.48 12.54
CA GLY A 43 -2.49 6.52 12.94
C GLY A 43 -1.55 6.42 11.74
N LEU A 44 -1.82 5.48 10.84
CA LEU A 44 -0.97 5.21 9.68
C LEU A 44 -0.97 6.37 8.66
N ILE A 45 -2.13 6.98 8.41
CA ILE A 45 -2.21 8.15 7.51
C ILE A 45 -1.50 9.36 8.09
N SER A 46 -1.54 9.53 9.41
CA SER A 46 -0.81 10.59 10.12
C SER A 46 0.70 10.39 9.99
N GLU A 47 1.19 9.16 10.22
CA GLU A 47 2.61 8.80 10.04
C GLU A 47 3.10 9.05 8.61
N LEU A 48 2.26 8.76 7.62
CA LEU A 48 2.59 8.97 6.21
C LEU A 48 2.50 10.44 5.77
N GLY A 49 1.94 11.32 6.62
CA GLY A 49 1.70 12.73 6.31
C GLY A 49 0.59 12.92 5.27
N ILE A 50 -0.39 12.03 5.24
CA ILE A 50 -1.49 12.04 4.27
C ILE A 50 -2.74 12.63 4.93
N ASP A 51 -3.36 13.58 4.25
CA ASP A 51 -4.69 14.07 4.61
C ASP A 51 -5.73 12.94 4.43
N ALA A 52 -6.46 12.63 5.52
CA ALA A 52 -7.51 11.62 5.54
C ALA A 52 -8.54 11.83 4.42
N ALA A 53 -8.87 13.07 4.08
CA ALA A 53 -9.81 13.39 3.01
C ALA A 53 -9.33 12.93 1.62
N GLN A 54 -8.02 12.74 1.44
CA GLN A 54 -7.42 12.30 0.18
C GLN A 54 -7.41 10.77 0.02
N ILE A 55 -7.58 10.01 1.11
CA ILE A 55 -7.45 8.54 1.11
C ILE A 55 -8.38 7.86 0.10
N PRO A 56 -9.69 8.18 0.02
CA PRO A 56 -10.57 7.57 -0.97
C PRO A 56 -10.12 7.82 -2.41
N THR A 57 -9.64 9.04 -2.69
CA THR A 57 -9.17 9.44 -4.02
C THR A 57 -7.88 8.74 -4.40
N ILE A 58 -6.91 8.70 -3.49
CA ILE A 58 -5.61 8.02 -3.69
C ILE A 58 -5.86 6.53 -3.94
N TYR A 59 -6.67 5.89 -3.09
CA TYR A 59 -6.96 4.47 -3.20
C TYR A 59 -7.62 4.13 -4.54
N LYS A 60 -8.67 4.88 -4.93
CA LYS A 60 -9.34 4.69 -6.23
C LYS A 60 -8.37 4.84 -7.41
N ARG A 61 -7.48 5.83 -7.36
CA ARG A 61 -6.46 6.05 -8.41
C ARG A 61 -5.50 4.87 -8.50
N SER A 62 -5.04 4.34 -7.37
CA SER A 62 -4.14 3.19 -7.32
C SER A 62 -4.77 1.93 -7.90
N VAL A 63 -6.03 1.63 -7.55
CA VAL A 63 -6.77 0.48 -8.10
C VAL A 63 -6.97 0.62 -9.61
N ASN A 64 -7.35 1.81 -10.08
CA ASN A 64 -7.51 2.07 -11.52
C ASN A 64 -6.19 1.87 -12.29
N TRP A 65 -5.07 2.35 -11.74
CA TRP A 65 -3.75 2.15 -12.35
C TRP A 65 -3.36 0.67 -12.40
N ALA A 66 -3.60 -0.09 -11.33
CA ALA A 66 -3.33 -1.52 -11.29
C ALA A 66 -4.15 -2.28 -12.35
N ASN A 67 -5.44 -1.98 -12.45
CA ASN A 67 -6.32 -2.57 -13.45
C ASN A 67 -5.87 -2.28 -14.89
N GLU A 68 -5.48 -1.03 -15.17
CA GLU A 68 -4.97 -0.67 -16.50
C GLU A 68 -3.65 -1.38 -16.82
N THR A 69 -2.76 -1.49 -15.84
CA THR A 69 -1.47 -2.16 -16.02
C THR A 69 -1.64 -3.65 -16.31
N LEU A 70 -2.56 -4.32 -15.60
CA LEU A 70 -2.88 -5.73 -15.83
C LEU A 70 -3.51 -5.96 -17.21
N ARG A 71 -4.39 -5.05 -17.65
CA ARG A 71 -5.01 -5.09 -18.98
C ARG A 71 -3.99 -4.95 -20.12
N LEU A 72 -2.94 -4.16 -19.92
CA LEU A 72 -1.86 -4.00 -20.91
C LEU A 72 -0.88 -5.19 -20.93
N ALA A 73 -0.84 -5.98 -19.85
CA ALA A 73 0.04 -7.14 -19.72
C ALA A 73 -0.61 -8.46 -20.20
N SER A 74 -1.93 -8.47 -20.42
CA SER A 74 -2.72 -9.60 -20.96
C SER A 74 -2.82 -9.56 -22.47
#